data_AF-A0A1Q3MJU1-F1
#
_entry.id   AF-A0A1Q3MJU1-F1
#
_cell.length_a   1.000
_cell.length_b   1.000
_cell.length_c   1.000
_cell.angle_alpha   90.00
_cell.angle_beta   90.00
_cell.angle_gamma   90.00
#
_symmetry.space_group_name_H-M   'P 1'
#
loop_
_entity.id
_entity.type
_entity.pdbx_description
1 polymer ?
#
loop_
_entity_poly.entity_id
_entity_poly.type
_entity_poly.pdbx_seq_one_letter_code
_entity_poly.pdbx_strand_id
1 'polypeptide(L)'
;MKGRLISVWLLMAIFAGAVLLVPAVAGQVRKHGPKTSYKAGKRVAMAATVKPGTPRVKATGNRGGTPAKLTSISIQFHTNNDDKDHDSSVEVALDNSTHLVGKGTVGSGTRFPDNSDSQVYGIPVAGYYTPDNLVHGRLFVIIHPNGNDTWKFRVSALKLTYSNGRVSTISWGNTWVSEDDPQALMTW
;
A
#
# COMPACT_ATOMS: atom_id res chain seq x y z
N MET A 1 -48.23 -9.72 -10.57
CA MET A 1 -47.19 -10.73 -10.29
C MET A 1 -46.21 -10.15 -9.27
N LYS A 2 -46.13 -10.77 -8.09
CA LYS A 2 -45.17 -10.48 -7.00
C LYS A 2 -43.76 -10.83 -7.53
N GLY A 3 -42.74 -9.98 -7.53
CA GLY A 3 -42.08 -9.38 -6.37
C GLY A 3 -40.90 -10.26 -5.96
N ARG A 4 -39.66 -9.86 -6.30
CA ARG A 4 -38.42 -10.32 -5.65
C ARG A 4 -37.36 -9.21 -5.69
N LEU A 5 -37.35 -8.41 -4.62
CA LEU A 5 -36.19 -7.65 -4.16
C LEU A 5 -35.18 -8.67 -3.62
N ILE A 6 -34.02 -8.78 -4.26
CA ILE A 6 -32.89 -9.54 -3.68
C ILE A 6 -32.15 -8.59 -2.74
N SER A 7 -32.30 -8.88 -1.45
CA SER A 7 -31.57 -8.25 -0.37
C SER A 7 -30.09 -8.68 -0.45
N VAL A 8 -29.18 -7.71 -0.56
CA VAL A 8 -27.74 -7.95 -0.39
C VAL A 8 -27.35 -7.39 0.98
N TRP A 9 -27.61 -8.18 2.00
CA TRP A 9 -27.04 -8.05 3.35
C TRP A 9 -26.59 -9.44 3.78
N LEU A 10 -25.38 -9.86 3.39
CA LEU A 10 -24.56 -10.81 4.15
C LEU A 10 -23.20 -10.96 3.45
N LEU A 11 -22.13 -10.46 4.06
CA LEU A 11 -20.98 -11.27 4.45
C LEU A 11 -20.06 -10.38 5.31
N MET A 12 -20.35 -10.39 6.61
CA MET A 12 -19.30 -10.25 7.62
C MET A 12 -18.70 -11.63 7.88
N ALA A 13 -17.43 -11.62 8.28
CA ALA A 13 -16.62 -12.72 8.80
C ALA A 13 -15.87 -13.58 7.78
N ILE A 14 -14.61 -13.21 7.49
CA ILE A 14 -13.45 -14.11 7.63
C ILE A 14 -12.24 -13.29 8.11
N PHE A 15 -12.06 -13.20 9.43
CA PHE A 15 -10.74 -12.95 10.03
C PHE A 15 -10.60 -13.96 11.17
N ALA A 16 -10.08 -15.14 10.86
CA ALA A 16 -9.61 -16.11 11.83
C ALA A 16 -8.13 -16.32 11.58
N GLY A 17 -7.32 -15.97 12.59
CA GLY A 17 -5.88 -16.01 12.51
C GLY A 17 -5.33 -17.41 12.33
N ALA A 18 -4.31 -17.52 11.49
CA ALA A 18 -3.33 -18.58 11.53
C ALA A 18 -1.96 -17.92 11.74
N VAL A 19 -1.52 -17.85 13.00
CA VAL A 19 -0.11 -17.59 13.33
C VAL A 19 0.63 -18.88 13.01
N LEU A 20 1.22 -18.96 11.83
CA LEU A 20 2.13 -20.04 11.49
C LEU A 20 3.53 -19.72 12.07
N LEU A 21 3.91 -20.57 13.01
CA LEU A 21 5.20 -20.62 13.68
C LEU A 21 6.29 -20.95 12.66
N VAL A 22 7.22 -20.04 12.38
CA VAL A 22 8.42 -20.31 11.58
C VAL A 22 9.53 -20.77 12.53
N PRO A 23 10.20 -21.93 12.30
CA PRO A 23 11.34 -22.32 13.10
C PRO A 23 12.56 -21.45 12.78
N ALA A 24 13.20 -20.95 13.85
CA ALA A 24 14.44 -20.19 13.81
C ALA A 24 15.59 -21.06 13.26
N VAL A 25 16.19 -20.65 12.14
CA VAL A 25 17.47 -21.19 11.67
C VAL A 25 18.59 -20.34 12.25
N ALA A 26 19.35 -20.96 13.15
CA ALA A 26 20.61 -20.44 13.66
C ALA A 26 21.72 -20.60 12.60
N GLY A 27 22.34 -19.48 12.19
CA GLY A 27 23.49 -19.45 11.30
C GLY A 27 24.56 -18.48 11.81
N GLN A 28 25.76 -19.02 12.06
CA GLN A 28 26.88 -18.38 12.76
C GLN A 28 27.52 -17.17 12.05
N VAL A 29 27.83 -16.18 12.89
CA VAL A 29 29.09 -15.41 13.02
C VAL A 29 30.14 -15.56 11.91
N ARG A 30 30.46 -14.44 11.25
CA ARG A 30 31.84 -14.10 10.85
C ARG A 30 32.13 -12.61 11.11
N LYS A 31 33.08 -12.37 12.02
CA LYS A 31 33.73 -11.08 12.28
C LYS A 31 34.74 -10.80 11.18
N HIS A 32 34.80 -9.58 10.64
CA HIS A 32 36.04 -8.90 10.22
C HIS A 32 35.71 -7.44 9.88
N GLY A 33 36.20 -6.50 10.70
CA GLY A 33 36.24 -5.08 10.34
C GLY A 33 37.58 -4.72 9.69
N PRO A 34 37.69 -3.49 9.17
CA PRO A 34 38.87 -2.68 9.45
C PRO A 34 38.53 -1.33 10.08
N LYS A 35 39.40 -0.94 11.01
CA LYS A 35 39.39 0.31 11.77
C LYS A 35 39.94 1.45 10.91
N THR A 36 39.23 2.57 10.84
CA THR A 36 39.80 3.86 10.41
C THR A 36 39.81 4.83 11.58
N SER A 37 41.01 5.04 12.11
CA SER A 37 41.37 6.03 13.12
C SER A 37 41.64 7.36 12.41
N TYR A 38 40.85 8.40 12.68
CA TYR A 38 41.23 9.78 12.34
C TYR A 38 41.92 10.45 13.53
N LYS A 39 43.17 10.86 13.30
CA LYS A 39 44.01 11.57 14.25
C LYS A 39 43.50 12.99 14.51
N ALA A 40 43.51 13.36 15.79
CA ALA A 40 43.28 14.71 16.28
C ALA A 40 44.36 15.70 15.77
N GLY A 41 43.91 16.75 15.08
CA GLY A 41 44.71 17.91 14.71
C GLY A 41 44.43 19.07 15.66
N LYS A 42 45.43 19.43 16.44
CA LYS A 42 45.51 20.59 17.36
C LYS A 42 45.65 21.89 16.55
N ARG A 43 44.71 22.83 16.64
CA ARG A 43 44.94 24.26 16.33
C ARG A 43 44.25 25.18 17.35
N VAL A 44 44.96 26.27 17.57
CA VAL A 44 44.98 27.18 18.71
C VAL A 44 43.76 28.12 18.72
N ALA A 45 43.40 28.55 19.93
CA ALA A 45 42.34 29.48 20.26
C ALA A 45 42.44 30.85 19.55
N MET A 46 41.29 31.40 19.17
CA MET A 46 41.04 32.84 19.21
C MET A 46 39.75 33.07 19.99
N ALA A 47 39.90 33.71 21.15
CA ALA A 47 38.81 34.09 22.02
C ALA A 47 38.05 35.28 21.41
N ALA A 48 36.81 35.04 20.98
CA ALA A 48 35.84 36.10 20.76
C ALA A 48 34.98 36.21 22.02
N THR A 49 35.18 37.27 22.81
CA THR A 49 34.27 37.66 23.90
C THR A 49 32.95 38.11 23.28
N VAL A 50 32.01 37.18 23.13
CA VAL A 50 30.63 37.45 22.75
C VAL A 50 29.81 37.61 24.04
N LYS A 51 29.21 38.79 24.22
CA LYS A 51 28.22 39.06 25.28
C LYS A 51 27.11 37.98 25.27
N PRO A 52 26.57 37.58 26.43
CA PRO A 52 25.43 36.66 26.50
C PRO A 52 24.17 37.36 25.98
N GLY A 53 23.97 37.36 24.67
CA GLY A 53 22.67 37.47 24.06
C GLY A 53 22.12 36.07 23.93
N THR A 54 21.13 35.72 24.75
CA THR A 54 20.39 34.47 24.62
C THR A 54 20.00 34.30 23.15
N PRO A 55 20.36 33.20 22.47
CA PRO A 55 19.78 32.93 21.17
C PRO A 55 18.27 32.83 21.38
N ARG A 56 17.53 33.83 20.91
CA ARG A 56 16.09 33.71 20.73
C ARG A 56 15.92 32.68 19.62
N VAL A 57 15.79 31.42 20.02
CA VAL A 57 15.25 30.39 19.16
C VAL A 57 13.86 30.91 18.80
N LYS A 58 13.68 31.38 17.56
CA LYS A 58 12.34 31.43 17.00
C LYS A 58 11.90 29.98 17.04
N ALA A 59 11.07 29.65 18.04
CA ALA A 59 10.18 28.53 17.91
C ALA A 59 9.35 28.84 16.66
N THR A 60 9.81 28.33 15.51
CA THR A 60 8.91 28.02 14.42
C THR A 60 8.03 26.94 15.03
N GLY A 61 6.95 27.39 15.67
CA GLY A 61 5.95 26.49 16.21
C GLY A 61 5.64 25.50 15.11
N ASN A 62 5.74 24.21 15.44
CA ASN A 62 5.10 23.18 14.65
C ASN A 62 3.71 23.71 14.34
N ARG A 63 3.49 24.15 13.10
CA ARG A 63 2.15 24.54 12.68
C ARG A 63 1.35 23.27 12.85
N GLY A 64 0.48 23.27 13.85
CA GLY A 64 -0.63 22.34 13.99
C GLY A 64 -1.56 22.52 12.79
N GLY A 65 -1.04 22.27 11.58
CA GLY A 65 -1.84 22.00 10.43
C GLY A 65 -2.49 20.66 10.67
N THR A 66 -3.81 20.61 10.49
CA THR A 66 -4.55 19.35 10.51
C THR A 66 -3.80 18.31 9.67
N PRO A 67 -3.56 17.10 10.20
CA PRO A 67 -2.91 16.04 9.45
C PRO A 67 -3.57 15.87 8.07
N ALA A 68 -2.74 15.70 7.04
CA ALA A 68 -3.25 15.47 5.70
C ALA A 68 -4.09 14.21 5.69
N LYS A 69 -5.31 14.29 5.16
CA LYS A 69 -6.24 13.17 5.11
C LYS A 69 -6.26 12.55 3.72
N LEU A 70 -6.40 11.24 3.63
CA LEU A 70 -6.62 10.54 2.38
C LEU A 70 -7.96 11.00 1.77
N THR A 71 -7.93 11.45 0.52
CA THR A 71 -9.10 11.95 -0.21
C THR A 71 -9.46 11.10 -1.41
N SER A 72 -8.51 10.34 -1.96
CA SER A 72 -8.76 9.46 -3.10
C SER A 72 -7.78 8.30 -3.13
N ILE A 73 -8.28 7.14 -3.54
CA ILE A 73 -7.51 5.94 -3.88
C ILE A 73 -7.80 5.65 -5.35
N SER A 74 -6.77 5.41 -6.14
CA SER A 74 -6.95 4.86 -7.48
C SER A 74 -5.95 3.76 -7.79
N ILE A 75 -6.36 2.81 -8.62
CA ILE A 75 -5.55 1.66 -9.02
C ILE A 75 -5.59 1.48 -10.53
N GLN A 76 -4.45 1.06 -11.07
CA GLN A 76 -4.29 0.67 -12.46
C GLN A 76 -3.51 -0.65 -12.51
N PHE A 77 -3.93 -1.54 -13.41
CA PHE A 77 -3.30 -2.81 -13.67
C PHE A 77 -2.66 -2.80 -15.05
N HIS A 78 -1.63 -3.63 -15.21
CA HIS A 78 -1.10 -4.03 -16.51
C HIS A 78 -1.23 -5.54 -16.61
N THR A 79 -1.98 -6.03 -17.59
CA THR A 79 -2.06 -7.46 -17.89
C THR A 79 -0.84 -7.85 -18.70
N ASN A 80 -0.22 -8.97 -18.32
CA ASN A 80 0.99 -9.46 -18.94
C ASN A 80 0.64 -10.36 -20.15
N ASN A 81 0.54 -11.67 -19.95
CA ASN A 81 0.39 -12.67 -21.02
C ASN A 81 -0.67 -13.73 -20.70
N ASP A 82 -1.62 -13.37 -19.83
CA ASP A 82 -2.77 -14.20 -19.47
C ASP A 82 -3.87 -13.26 -18.99
N ASP A 83 -4.95 -13.18 -19.76
CA ASP A 83 -5.91 -12.12 -19.67
C ASP A 83 -7.03 -12.40 -18.67
N LYS A 84 -7.61 -11.31 -18.16
CA LYS A 84 -8.84 -11.37 -17.38
C LYS A 84 -10.00 -11.34 -18.36
N ASP A 85 -10.81 -12.39 -18.35
CA ASP A 85 -11.98 -12.51 -19.24
C ASP A 85 -13.13 -11.56 -18.86
N HIS A 86 -14.06 -11.37 -19.80
CA HIS A 86 -15.11 -10.35 -19.71
C HIS A 86 -16.18 -10.63 -18.64
N ASP A 87 -16.40 -11.90 -18.31
CA ASP A 87 -17.36 -12.41 -17.34
C ASP A 87 -16.78 -12.61 -15.94
N SER A 88 -15.46 -12.54 -15.80
CA SER A 88 -14.76 -12.40 -14.53
C SER A 88 -15.00 -11.02 -13.88
N SER A 89 -14.87 -10.89 -12.57
CA SER A 89 -14.82 -9.58 -11.89
C SER A 89 -13.63 -9.51 -10.92
N VAL A 90 -13.13 -8.30 -10.65
CA VAL A 90 -11.98 -8.11 -9.75
C VAL A 90 -12.42 -7.28 -8.55
N GLU A 91 -12.29 -7.83 -7.36
CA GLU A 91 -12.42 -7.08 -6.12
C GLU A 91 -11.04 -6.58 -5.67
N VAL A 92 -10.99 -5.32 -5.24
CA VAL A 92 -9.81 -4.69 -4.67
C VAL A 92 -10.16 -4.21 -3.27
N ALA A 93 -9.38 -4.60 -2.29
CA ALA A 93 -9.48 -4.11 -0.92
C ALA A 93 -8.13 -3.61 -0.41
N LEU A 94 -8.15 -2.46 0.26
CA LEU A 94 -7.00 -1.85 0.89
C LEU A 94 -7.24 -1.82 2.40
N ASP A 95 -6.25 -2.21 3.19
CA ASP A 95 -6.31 -2.09 4.65
C ASP A 95 -4.97 -1.66 5.25
N ASN A 96 -4.98 -1.29 6.53
CA ASN A 96 -3.77 -0.95 7.29
C ASN A 96 -3.54 -1.90 8.47
N SER A 97 -3.78 -3.20 8.28
CA SER A 97 -3.77 -4.28 9.28
C SER A 97 -4.86 -4.23 10.36
N THR A 98 -5.41 -3.04 10.64
CA THR A 98 -6.41 -2.82 11.71
C THR A 98 -7.77 -2.41 11.16
N HIS A 99 -7.80 -1.70 10.05
CA HIS A 99 -9.02 -1.16 9.46
C HIS A 99 -9.02 -1.26 7.94
N LEU A 100 -10.20 -1.51 7.37
CA LEU A 100 -10.44 -1.43 5.94
C LEU A 100 -10.37 0.03 5.49
N VAL A 101 -9.39 0.34 4.64
CA VAL A 101 -9.12 1.69 4.11
C VAL A 101 -9.99 2.00 2.90
N GLY A 102 -10.26 1.01 2.05
CA GLY A 102 -11.14 1.14 0.90
C GLY A 102 -11.42 -0.20 0.26
N LYS A 103 -12.56 -0.34 -0.40
CA LYS A 103 -12.94 -1.57 -1.12
C LYS A 103 -13.80 -1.22 -2.33
N GLY A 104 -13.57 -1.91 -3.44
CA GLY A 104 -14.36 -1.73 -4.65
C GLY A 104 -14.22 -2.91 -5.60
N THR A 105 -15.25 -3.12 -6.43
CA THR A 105 -15.21 -4.06 -7.55
C THR A 105 -14.91 -3.28 -8.83
N VAL A 106 -13.95 -3.78 -9.61
CA VAL A 106 -13.42 -3.15 -10.82
C VAL A 106 -13.45 -4.12 -11.98
N GLY A 107 -13.42 -3.60 -13.21
CA GLY A 107 -13.34 -4.43 -14.42
C GLY A 107 -14.54 -5.35 -14.69
N SER A 108 -15.64 -5.22 -13.96
CA SER A 108 -16.85 -6.02 -14.22
C SER A 108 -17.34 -5.81 -15.65
N GLY A 109 -17.57 -6.89 -16.40
CA GLY A 109 -17.97 -6.81 -17.81
C GLY A 109 -16.88 -6.29 -18.77
N THR A 110 -15.64 -6.14 -18.29
CA THR A 110 -14.51 -5.60 -19.07
C THR A 110 -13.40 -6.64 -19.14
N ARG A 111 -13.01 -7.03 -20.35
CA ARG A 111 -11.79 -7.84 -20.57
C ARG A 111 -10.55 -6.99 -20.34
N PHE A 112 -9.49 -7.54 -19.74
CA PHE A 112 -8.17 -6.89 -19.69
C PHE A 112 -7.19 -7.64 -20.60
N PRO A 113 -7.03 -7.23 -21.87
CA PRO A 113 -6.23 -7.95 -22.87
C PRO A 113 -4.77 -8.12 -22.49
N ASP A 114 -4.10 -9.09 -23.10
CA ASP A 114 -2.66 -9.27 -22.99
C ASP A 114 -1.88 -8.00 -23.34
N ASN A 115 -0.80 -7.77 -22.59
CA ASN A 115 0.14 -6.66 -22.71
C ASN A 115 -0.54 -5.29 -22.75
N SER A 116 -1.63 -5.13 -21.99
CA SER A 116 -2.42 -3.90 -21.96
C SER A 116 -2.55 -3.32 -20.56
N ASP A 117 -2.66 -2.00 -20.51
CA ASP A 117 -3.01 -1.30 -19.27
C ASP A 117 -4.54 -1.22 -19.15
N SER A 118 -5.05 -1.47 -17.95
CA SER A 118 -6.43 -1.16 -17.64
C SER A 118 -6.66 0.35 -17.61
N GLN A 119 -7.92 0.77 -17.67
CA GLN A 119 -8.29 2.10 -17.19
C GLN A 119 -7.93 2.27 -15.70
N VAL A 120 -7.91 3.52 -15.24
CA VAL A 120 -7.72 3.84 -13.82
C VAL A 120 -9.05 3.69 -13.09
N TYR A 121 -9.07 2.88 -12.04
CA TYR A 121 -10.24 2.68 -11.19
C TYR A 121 -10.13 3.48 -9.91
N GLY A 122 -11.18 4.22 -9.55
CA GLY A 122 -11.31 4.85 -8.25
C GLY A 122 -11.83 3.85 -7.21
N ILE A 123 -11.20 3.81 -6.03
CA ILE A 123 -11.65 2.99 -4.91
C ILE A 123 -12.24 3.91 -3.83
N PRO A 124 -13.47 3.67 -3.36
CA PRO A 124 -14.06 4.44 -2.26
C PRO A 124 -13.22 4.37 -0.99
N VAL A 125 -12.98 5.53 -0.37
CA VAL A 125 -12.26 5.63 0.91
C VAL A 125 -13.24 5.34 2.06
N ALA A 126 -12.94 4.33 2.86
CA ALA A 126 -13.73 3.90 4.00
C ALA A 126 -13.21 4.52 5.31
N GLY A 127 -13.34 5.84 5.45
CA GLY A 127 -13.06 6.55 6.70
C GLY A 127 -12.01 7.66 6.60
N TYR A 128 -11.31 7.91 7.71
CA TYR A 128 -10.29 8.94 7.83
C TYR A 128 -8.92 8.31 8.06
N TYR A 129 -8.01 8.49 7.11
CA TYR A 129 -6.65 7.97 7.18
C TYR A 129 -5.64 9.07 6.87
N THR A 130 -4.56 9.10 7.63
CA THR A 130 -3.39 9.95 7.37
C THR A 130 -2.29 9.13 6.68
N PRO A 131 -1.26 9.78 6.10
CA PRO A 131 -0.10 9.07 5.58
C PRO A 131 0.52 8.10 6.59
N ASP A 132 0.59 8.50 7.87
CA ASP A 132 1.18 7.70 8.93
C ASP A 132 0.35 6.44 9.23
N ASN A 133 -0.97 6.50 9.01
CA ASN A 133 -1.84 5.33 9.16
C ASN A 133 -1.67 4.30 8.04
N LEU A 134 -0.96 4.62 6.96
CA LEU A 134 -0.84 3.80 5.74
C LEU A 134 0.62 3.40 5.44
N VAL A 135 1.52 3.54 6.42
CA VAL A 135 2.93 3.15 6.29
C VAL A 135 3.11 1.65 6.15
N HIS A 136 2.17 0.84 6.65
CA HIS A 136 2.17 -0.62 6.59
C HIS A 136 0.89 -1.13 5.95
N GLY A 137 0.57 -0.62 4.77
CA GLY A 137 -0.67 -0.95 4.11
C GLY A 137 -0.63 -2.29 3.38
N ARG A 138 -1.81 -2.84 3.16
CA ARG A 138 -2.02 -4.10 2.44
C ARG A 138 -3.05 -3.90 1.34
N LEU A 139 -2.77 -4.47 0.19
CA LEU A 139 -3.63 -4.53 -0.98
C LEU A 139 -4.00 -6.00 -1.23
N PHE A 140 -5.29 -6.27 -1.24
CA PHE A 140 -5.87 -7.53 -1.67
C PHE A 140 -6.46 -7.33 -3.05
N VAL A 141 -6.08 -8.18 -3.98
CA VAL A 141 -6.70 -8.30 -5.30
C VAL A 141 -7.31 -9.68 -5.37
N ILE A 142 -8.62 -9.76 -5.57
CA ILE A 142 -9.37 -11.00 -5.64
C ILE A 142 -10.04 -11.07 -7.00
N ILE A 143 -9.81 -12.13 -7.76
CA ILE A 143 -10.59 -12.44 -8.96
C ILE A 143 -11.80 -13.28 -8.54
N HIS A 144 -12.95 -12.97 -9.12
CA HIS A 144 -14.14 -13.80 -9.09
C HIS A 144 -14.26 -14.44 -10.47
N PRO A 145 -13.65 -15.61 -10.67
CA PRO A 145 -13.58 -16.27 -11.96
C PRO A 145 -14.94 -16.85 -12.36
N ASN A 146 -15.16 -17.02 -13.65
CA ASN A 146 -16.29 -17.75 -14.19
C ASN A 146 -15.80 -18.94 -15.03
N GLY A 147 -15.40 -20.01 -14.35
CA GLY A 147 -14.72 -21.15 -14.95
C GLY A 147 -13.21 -21.04 -14.76
N ASN A 148 -12.46 -21.62 -15.70
CA ASN A 148 -11.01 -21.75 -15.59
C ASN A 148 -10.30 -20.47 -16.03
N ASP A 149 -10.33 -19.46 -15.18
CA ASP A 149 -9.68 -18.18 -15.41
C ASP A 149 -8.33 -18.12 -14.69
N THR A 150 -7.31 -17.66 -15.40
CA THR A 150 -6.04 -17.23 -14.82
C THR A 150 -5.75 -15.82 -15.29
N TRP A 151 -5.37 -14.94 -14.38
CA TRP A 151 -4.99 -13.58 -14.74
C TRP A 151 -3.58 -13.27 -14.23
N LYS A 152 -2.67 -12.98 -15.15
CA LYS A 152 -1.29 -12.58 -14.86
C LYS A 152 -1.15 -11.08 -15.06
N PHE A 153 -0.80 -10.37 -13.99
CA PHE A 153 -0.79 -8.90 -14.01
C PHE A 153 0.36 -8.33 -13.17
N ARG A 154 0.51 -7.01 -13.26
CA ARG A 154 1.20 -6.21 -12.25
C ARG A 154 0.32 -5.02 -11.89
N VAL A 155 0.44 -4.55 -10.66
CA VAL A 155 -0.19 -3.28 -10.27
C VAL A 155 0.74 -2.16 -10.74
N SER A 156 0.39 -1.54 -11.87
CA SER A 156 1.21 -0.50 -12.49
C SER A 156 1.22 0.77 -11.65
N ALA A 157 0.10 1.12 -11.02
CA ALA A 157 0.03 2.21 -10.05
C ALA A 157 -1.15 2.04 -9.08
N LEU A 158 -0.86 2.02 -7.78
CA LEU A 158 -1.78 2.38 -6.71
C LEU A 158 -1.44 3.81 -6.24
N LYS A 159 -2.37 4.75 -6.41
CA LYS A 159 -2.20 6.15 -6.02
C LYS A 159 -3.06 6.49 -4.81
N LEU A 160 -2.42 7.00 -3.77
CA LEU A 160 -3.03 7.53 -2.56
C LEU A 160 -2.89 9.06 -2.60
N THR A 161 -4.00 9.78 -2.76
CA THR A 161 -4.02 11.24 -2.84
C THR A 161 -4.52 11.83 -1.52
N TYR A 162 -3.80 12.81 -0.99
CA TYR A 162 -4.10 13.44 0.30
C TYR A 162 -4.59 14.88 0.14
N SER A 163 -5.29 15.39 1.15
CA SER A 163 -5.90 16.72 1.16
C SER A 163 -4.92 17.89 1.06
N ASN A 164 -3.64 17.65 1.34
CA ASN A 164 -2.57 18.65 1.18
C ASN A 164 -1.91 18.60 -0.22
N GLY A 165 -2.47 17.83 -1.17
CA GLY A 165 -1.94 17.66 -2.51
C GLY A 165 -0.82 16.63 -2.62
N ARG A 166 -0.37 16.02 -1.50
CA ARG A 166 0.60 14.91 -1.55
C ARG A 166 -0.02 13.72 -2.28
N VAL A 167 0.78 13.04 -3.09
CA VAL A 167 0.43 11.77 -3.72
C VAL A 167 1.50 10.74 -3.34
N SER A 168 1.08 9.55 -2.94
CA SER A 168 1.95 8.38 -2.82
C SER A 168 1.58 7.40 -3.92
N THR A 169 2.58 6.96 -4.69
CA THR A 169 2.41 5.98 -5.75
C THR A 169 3.17 4.73 -5.38
N ILE A 170 2.48 3.60 -5.37
CA ILE A 170 3.03 2.29 -5.06
C ILE A 170 2.80 1.40 -6.28
N SER A 171 3.73 0.52 -6.57
CA SER A 171 3.61 -0.47 -7.64
C SER A 171 4.19 -1.79 -7.19
N TRP A 172 3.68 -2.86 -7.77
CA TRP A 172 4.17 -4.22 -7.54
C TRP A 172 4.59 -4.84 -8.86
N GLY A 173 5.51 -5.79 -8.78
CA GLY A 173 5.94 -6.58 -9.93
C GLY A 173 4.87 -7.58 -10.36
N ASN A 174 5.32 -8.58 -11.12
CA ASN A 174 4.44 -9.62 -11.63
C ASN A 174 3.76 -10.39 -10.49
N THR A 175 2.46 -10.51 -10.61
CA THR A 175 1.52 -11.19 -9.72
C THR A 175 0.57 -12.00 -10.60
N TRP A 176 -0.08 -13.00 -10.03
CA TRP A 176 -1.11 -13.75 -10.73
C TRP A 176 -2.17 -14.20 -9.74
N VAL A 177 -3.36 -14.46 -10.26
CA VAL A 177 -4.48 -15.07 -9.55
C VAL A 177 -5.14 -16.07 -10.50
N SER A 178 -5.81 -17.07 -9.95
CA SER A 178 -6.48 -18.11 -10.72
C SER A 178 -7.72 -18.62 -9.99
N GLU A 179 -8.50 -19.52 -10.60
CA GLU A 179 -9.58 -20.22 -9.90
C GLU A 179 -9.11 -20.92 -8.60
N ASP A 180 -7.95 -21.57 -8.63
CA ASP A 180 -7.41 -22.31 -7.49
C ASP A 180 -6.76 -21.42 -6.42
N ASP A 181 -6.27 -20.24 -6.84
CA ASP A 181 -5.69 -19.23 -5.96
C ASP A 181 -6.20 -17.83 -6.37
N PRO A 182 -7.44 -17.48 -5.99
CA PRO A 182 -8.13 -16.32 -6.54
C PRO A 182 -7.69 -15.00 -5.95
N GLN A 183 -6.69 -15.00 -5.07
CA GLN A 183 -6.32 -13.82 -4.30
C GLN A 183 -4.81 -13.58 -4.29
N ALA A 184 -4.43 -12.32 -4.39
CA ALA A 184 -3.07 -11.87 -4.19
C ALA A 184 -3.03 -10.83 -3.07
N LEU A 185 -2.15 -11.06 -2.09
CA LEU A 185 -1.84 -10.12 -1.03
C LEU A 185 -0.52 -9.42 -1.31
N MET A 186 -0.57 -8.10 -1.36
CA MET A 186 0.56 -7.21 -1.60
C MET A 186 0.71 -6.26 -0.41
N THR A 187 1.92 -6.11 0.12
CA THR A 187 2.20 -5.21 1.27
C THR A 187 3.21 -4.14 0.87
N TRP A 188 3.20 -3.01 1.58
CA TRP A 188 4.23 -1.97 1.48
C TRP A 188 4.57 -1.37 2.84
#